data_AF-A0A935BBR2-F1
#
_entry.id   AF-A0A935BBR2-F1
#
_cell.length_a   1.000
_cell.length_b   1.000
_cell.length_c   1.000
_cell.angle_alpha   90.00
_cell.angle_beta   90.00
_cell.angle_gamma   90.00
#
_symmetry.space_group_name_H-M   'P 1'
#
loop_
_entity.id
_entity.type
_entity.pdbx_description
1 polymer ?
#
loop_
_entity_poly.entity_id
_entity_poly.type
_entity_poly.pdbx_seq_one_letter_code
_entity_poly.pdbx_strand_id
1 'polypeptide(L)'
;MGWILAYAWGIRLEELNAKHAKDPNGYIRAGDFAVAYAWGKDKDKTIEYLNKAYDEREEGMVNLKNDKYLDFVRDDPRFKELVKRVEIPE
;
A
#
# COMPACT_ATOMS: atom_id res chain seq x y z
N MET A 1 -16.13 -9.30 -15.95
CA MET A 1 -15.71 -9.38 -14.54
C MET A 1 -15.05 -8.08 -14.07
N GLY A 2 -15.65 -6.90 -14.33
CA GLY A 2 -14.95 -5.59 -14.24
C GLY A 2 -15.50 -4.58 -13.24
N TRP A 3 -16.62 -4.89 -12.56
CA TRP A 3 -17.30 -3.92 -11.69
C TRP A 3 -17.06 -4.18 -10.19
N ILE A 4 -16.80 -5.44 -9.80
CA ILE A 4 -16.64 -5.81 -8.38
C ILE A 4 -15.35 -5.23 -7.78
N LEU A 5 -14.24 -5.24 -8.52
CA LEU A 5 -12.94 -4.74 -8.01
C LEU A 5 -12.90 -3.21 -7.89
N ALA A 6 -13.54 -2.48 -8.83
CA ALA A 6 -13.65 -1.02 -8.75
C ALA A 6 -14.50 -0.56 -7.56
N TYR A 7 -15.59 -1.28 -7.27
CA TYR A 7 -16.42 -1.02 -6.09
C TYR A 7 -15.72 -1.42 -4.78
N ALA A 8 -15.04 -2.57 -4.75
CA ALA A 8 -14.36 -3.07 -3.56
C ALA A 8 -13.20 -2.17 -3.11
N TRP A 9 -12.50 -1.55 -4.06
CA TRP A 9 -11.52 -0.50 -3.78
C TRP A 9 -12.10 0.67 -2.99
N GLY A 10 -13.17 1.27 -3.50
CA GLY A 10 -13.77 2.46 -2.91
C GLY A 10 -14.25 2.19 -1.50
N ILE A 11 -14.89 1.03 -1.31
CA ILE A 11 -15.34 0.56 0.00
C ILE A 11 -14.15 0.40 0.96
N ARG A 12 -13.05 -0.23 0.53
CA ARG A 12 -11.87 -0.41 1.39
C ARG A 12 -11.23 0.92 1.81
N LEU A 13 -11.12 1.89 0.91
CA LEU A 13 -10.60 3.21 1.24
C LEU A 13 -11.55 3.99 2.17
N GLU A 14 -12.85 3.94 1.90
CA GLU A 14 -13.86 4.58 2.75
C GLU A 14 -13.85 3.99 4.17
N GLU A 15 -13.70 2.67 4.31
CA GLU A 15 -13.54 2.01 5.61
C GLU A 15 -12.31 2.51 6.39
N LEU A 16 -11.15 2.60 5.73
CA LEU A 16 -9.92 3.08 6.35
C LEU A 16 -10.05 4.55 6.75
N ASN A 17 -10.61 5.39 5.88
CA ASN A 17 -10.85 6.80 6.17
C ASN A 17 -11.87 6.99 7.30
N ALA A 18 -12.96 6.21 7.31
CA ALA A 18 -13.97 6.27 8.37
C ALA A 18 -13.42 5.80 9.71
N LYS A 19 -12.55 4.77 9.72
CA LYS A 19 -11.85 4.32 10.93
C LYS A 19 -10.94 5.42 11.46
N HIS A 20 -10.19 6.09 10.59
CA HIS A 20 -9.33 7.21 10.98
C HIS A 20 -10.16 8.42 11.48
N ALA A 21 -11.30 8.72 10.86
CA ALA A 21 -12.17 9.81 11.28
C ALA A 21 -12.86 9.55 12.63
N LYS A 22 -13.24 8.29 12.90
CA LYS A 22 -13.89 7.89 14.15
C LYS A 22 -12.92 7.88 15.33
N ASP A 23 -11.66 7.54 15.07
CA ASP A 23 -10.60 7.56 16.06
C ASP A 23 -9.35 8.20 15.44
N PRO A 24 -9.24 9.54 15.47
CA PRO A 24 -8.10 10.26 14.90
C PRO A 24 -6.76 9.89 15.55
N ASN A 25 -6.82 9.40 16.80
CA ASN A 25 -5.66 8.90 17.54
C ASN A 25 -5.45 7.38 17.30
N GLY A 26 -6.41 6.72 16.68
CA GLY A 26 -6.36 5.32 16.27
C GLY A 26 -5.44 5.18 15.07
N TYR A 27 -4.22 4.71 15.34
CA TYR A 27 -3.22 4.47 14.31
C TYR A 27 -3.71 3.43 13.30
N ILE A 28 -3.69 3.80 12.01
CA ILE A 28 -3.90 2.90 10.87
C ILE A 28 -2.58 2.80 10.14
N ARG A 29 -2.17 1.57 9.87
CA ARG A 29 -0.92 1.28 9.16
C ARG A 29 -0.96 1.86 7.75
N ALA A 30 0.12 2.51 7.34
CA ALA A 30 0.29 2.95 5.96
C ALA A 30 0.19 1.77 4.97
N GLY A 31 0.59 0.57 5.38
CA GLY A 31 0.44 -0.66 4.60
C GLY A 31 -1.02 -0.99 4.25
N ASP A 32 -1.98 -0.68 5.13
CA ASP A 32 -3.40 -0.91 4.85
C ASP A 32 -3.91 -0.03 3.69
N PHE A 33 -3.45 1.23 3.64
CA PHE A 33 -3.73 2.13 2.53
C PHE A 33 -3.00 1.67 1.26
N ALA A 34 -1.75 1.22 1.35
CA ALA A 34 -1.01 0.69 0.20
C ALA A 34 -1.70 -0.54 -0.44
N VAL A 35 -2.26 -1.42 0.38
CA VAL A 35 -3.05 -2.57 -0.09
C VAL A 35 -4.37 -2.12 -0.70
N ALA A 36 -5.04 -1.14 -0.09
CA ALA A 36 -6.21 -0.48 -0.68
C ALA A 36 -5.80 0.02 -2.06
N TYR A 37 -5.05 1.14 -2.16
CA TYR A 37 -3.89 1.37 -3.08
C TYR A 37 -3.70 0.44 -4.31
N ALA A 38 -3.35 -0.80 -4.02
CA ALA A 38 -3.02 -1.80 -5.02
C ALA A 38 -4.24 -2.40 -5.73
N TRP A 39 -5.38 -2.57 -5.05
CA TRP A 39 -6.57 -3.23 -5.61
C TRP A 39 -7.22 -2.46 -6.77
N GLY A 40 -7.23 -1.14 -6.69
CA GLY A 40 -7.69 -0.20 -7.70
C GLY A 40 -6.62 0.18 -8.71
N LYS A 41 -5.41 -0.40 -8.59
CA LYS A 41 -4.27 -0.17 -9.48
C LYS A 41 -3.83 1.29 -9.58
N ASP A 42 -4.02 2.07 -8.51
CA ASP A 42 -3.49 3.43 -8.43
C ASP A 42 -1.99 3.37 -8.07
N LYS A 43 -1.17 3.33 -9.11
CA LYS A 43 0.29 3.18 -9.00
C LYS A 43 0.93 4.24 -8.11
N ASP A 44 0.53 5.50 -8.26
CA ASP A 44 1.18 6.60 -7.55
C ASP A 44 0.88 6.52 -6.06
N LYS A 45 -0.39 6.30 -5.70
CA LYS A 45 -0.78 6.18 -4.29
C LYS A 45 -0.29 4.89 -3.66
N THR A 46 -0.25 3.77 -4.38
CA THR A 46 0.37 2.53 -3.86
C THR A 46 1.82 2.79 -3.46
N ILE A 47 2.62 3.37 -4.37
CA ILE A 47 4.04 3.62 -4.09
C ILE A 47 4.20 4.64 -2.94
N GLU A 48 3.38 5.69 -2.89
CA GLU A 48 3.39 6.67 -1.79
C GLU A 48 3.22 5.99 -0.43
N TYR A 49 2.20 5.14 -0.29
CA TYR A 49 1.90 4.50 0.99
C TYR A 49 2.84 3.33 1.33
N LEU A 50 3.41 2.65 0.33
CA LEU A 50 4.48 1.67 0.58
C LEU A 50 5.75 2.33 1.13
N ASN A 51 6.07 3.55 0.70
CA ASN A 51 7.17 4.32 1.29
C ASN A 51 6.87 4.71 2.74
N LYS A 52 5.65 5.17 3.04
CA LYS A 52 5.26 5.46 4.43
C LYS A 52 5.34 4.22 5.32
N ALA A 53 4.88 3.07 4.84
CA ALA A 53 4.98 1.80 5.57
C ALA A 53 6.43 1.38 5.83
N TYR A 54 7.35 1.70 4.91
CA TYR A 54 8.79 1.54 5.13
C TYR A 54 9.33 2.45 6.23
N ASP A 55 8.98 3.73 6.19
CA ASP A 55 9.43 4.72 7.18
C ASP A 55 8.90 4.37 8.59
N GLU A 56 7.68 3.83 8.67
CA GLU A 56 7.05 3.32 9.89
C GLU A 56 7.59 1.95 10.34
N ARG A 57 8.51 1.36 9.57
CA ARG A 57 9.12 0.05 9.83
C ARG A 57 8.08 -1.08 9.96
N GLU A 58 7.04 -1.03 9.15
CA GLU A 58 6.01 -2.06 9.17
C GLU A 58 6.57 -3.43 8.79
N GLU A 59 6.17 -4.46 9.54
CA GLU A 59 6.60 -5.85 9.33
C GLU A 59 6.26 -6.39 7.92
N GLY A 60 5.21 -5.88 7.30
CA GLY A 60 4.76 -6.29 5.96
C GLY A 60 5.76 -5.97 4.85
N MET A 61 6.72 -5.07 5.09
CA MET A 61 7.70 -4.64 4.09
C MET A 61 8.61 -5.77 3.61
N VAL A 62 8.85 -6.81 4.43
CA VAL A 62 9.71 -7.95 4.05
C VAL A 62 9.17 -8.75 2.85
N ASN A 63 7.87 -8.67 2.58
CA ASN A 63 7.22 -9.40 1.49
C ASN A 63 7.07 -8.60 0.20
N LEU A 64 7.53 -7.33 0.18
CA LEU A 64 7.30 -6.39 -0.92
C LEU A 64 7.71 -6.96 -2.29
N LYS A 65 8.83 -7.68 -2.35
CA LYS A 65 9.35 -8.29 -3.58
C LYS A 65 8.51 -9.49 -4.05
N ASN A 66 7.82 -10.19 -3.17
CA ASN A 66 7.13 -11.44 -3.51
C ASN A 66 5.61 -11.25 -3.69
N ASP A 67 5.09 -10.07 -3.34
CA ASP A 67 3.67 -9.79 -3.45
C ASP A 67 3.22 -9.60 -4.92
N LYS A 68 2.44 -10.56 -5.42
CA LYS A 68 1.87 -10.54 -6.78
C LYS A 68 0.87 -9.41 -6.99
N TYR A 69 0.26 -8.89 -5.92
CA TYR A 69 -0.63 -7.72 -6.04
C TYR A 69 0.13 -6.46 -6.43
N LEU A 70 1.46 -6.43 -6.28
CA LEU A 70 2.33 -5.32 -6.65
C LEU A 70 2.96 -5.46 -8.05
N ASP A 71 2.58 -6.48 -8.83
CA ASP A 71 3.15 -6.70 -10.17
C ASP A 71 2.93 -5.50 -11.10
N PHE A 72 1.84 -4.74 -10.92
CA PHE A 72 1.53 -3.55 -11.74
C PHE A 72 2.42 -2.32 -11.45
N VAL A 73 3.14 -2.30 -10.31
CA VAL A 73 4.11 -1.24 -9.96
C VAL A 73 5.56 -1.70 -10.10
N ARG A 74 5.78 -2.97 -10.46
CA ARG A 74 7.09 -3.63 -10.40
C ARG A 74 8.15 -3.00 -11.29
N ASP A 75 7.73 -2.41 -12.41
CA ASP A 75 8.64 -1.72 -13.33
C ASP A 75 8.94 -0.27 -12.98
N ASP A 76 8.18 0.32 -12.04
CA ASP A 76 8.36 1.71 -11.62
C ASP A 76 9.72 1.89 -10.90
N PRO A 77 10.55 2.87 -11.31
CA PRO A 77 11.83 3.13 -10.66
C PRO A 77 11.71 3.38 -9.14
N ARG A 78 10.64 4.05 -8.70
CA ARG A 78 10.41 4.36 -7.27
C ARG A 78 10.15 3.09 -6.46
N PHE A 79 9.44 2.12 -7.05
CA PHE A 79 9.21 0.82 -6.42
C PHE A 79 10.50 0.00 -6.33
N LYS A 80 11.31 -0.01 -7.40
CA LYS A 80 12.61 -0.69 -7.41
C LYS A 80 13.56 -0.12 -6.36
N GLU A 81 13.57 1.20 -6.16
CA GLU A 81 14.34 1.85 -5.11
C GLU A 81 13.87 1.46 -3.70
N LEU A 82 12.56 1.39 -3.49
CA LEU A 82 11.99 0.93 -2.23
C LEU A 82 12.38 -0.52 -1.92
N VAL A 83 12.29 -1.45 -2.88
CA VAL A 83 12.74 -2.84 -2.69
C VAL A 83 14.21 -2.90 -2.26
N LYS A 84 15.09 -2.11 -2.88
CA LYS A 84 16.51 -2.07 -2.51
C LYS A 84 16.73 -1.62 -1.07
N ARG A 85 16.00 -0.62 -0.61
CA ARG A 85 16.06 -0.13 0.79
C ARG A 85 15.56 -1.18 1.78
N VAL A 86 14.56 -1.98 1.43
CA VAL A 86 14.11 -3.10 2.26
C VAL A 86 15.15 -4.24 2.30
N GLU A 87 15.78 -4.56 1.17
CA GLU A 87 16.76 -5.66 1.09
C GLU A 87 18.12 -5.34 1.73
N ILE A 88 18.46 -4.06 1.85
CA ILE A 88 19.70 -3.59 2.48
C ILE A 88 19.29 -2.82 3.75
N PRO A 89 19.21 -3.49 4.91
CA PRO A 89 19.02 -2.77 6.17
C PRO A 89 20.23 -1.86 6.39
N GLU A 90 19.99 -0.55 6.47
CA GLU A 90 21.00 0.45 6.84
C GLU A 90 21.44 0.29 8.30
#